data_AF-A0A1F7XBV5-F1
#
_entry.id   AF-A0A1F7XBV5-F1
#
_cell.length_a   1.000
_cell.length_b   1.000
_cell.length_c   1.000
_cell.angle_alpha   90.00
_cell.angle_beta   90.00
_cell.angle_gamma   90.00
#
_symmetry.space_group_name_H-M   'P 1'
#
loop_
_entity.id
_entity.type
_entity.pdbx_description
1 polymer ?
#
loop_
_entity_poly.entity_id
_entity_poly.type
_entity_poly.pdbx_seq_one_letter_code
_entity_poly.pdbx_strand_id
1 'polypeptide(L)' 'MNIFLKIEGADQQQIQRYTEIIRVLLEKGALDGVRSGSTILHFDAEGIFMGVELDYWPWKRRKHT' A
#
# COMPACT_ATOMS: atom_id res chain seq x y z
N MET A 1 5.84 -12.55 9.86
CA MET A 1 6.34 -12.71 8.48
C MET A 1 7.71 -12.08 8.42
N ASN A 2 8.74 -12.82 8.02
CA ASN A 2 10.07 -12.25 7.81
C ASN A 2 10.19 -11.84 6.35
N ILE A 3 10.48 -10.57 6.10
CA ILE A 3 10.57 -9.99 4.76
C ILE A 3 11.98 -9.39 4.64
N PHE A 4 12.65 -9.64 3.52
CA PHE A 4 13.91 -8.99 3.19
C PHE A 4 13.66 -7.97 2.08
N LEU A 5 13.97 -6.70 2.36
CA LEU A 5 13.87 -5.61 1.39
C LEU A 5 15.26 -5.10 1.05
N LYS A 6 15.55 -5.02 -0.25
CA LYS A 6 16.76 -4.37 -0.77
C LYS A 6 16.37 -3.05 -1.41
N ILE A 7 16.87 -1.96 -0.87
CA ILE A 7 16.61 -0.59 -1.36
C ILE A 7 17.95 0.02 -1.74
N GLU A 8 18.08 0.48 -2.99
CA GLU A 8 19.30 1.09 -3.52
C GLU A 8 19.05 2.54 -3.93
N GLY A 9 20.07 3.39 -3.85
CA GLY A 9 19.98 4.79 -4.28
C GLY A 9 19.18 5.71 -3.36
N ALA A 10 18.91 5.30 -2.12
CA ALA A 10 18.17 6.06 -1.12
C ALA A 10 19.00 6.27 0.15
N ASP A 11 18.78 7.39 0.83
CA ASP A 11 19.38 7.65 2.14
C ASP A 11 18.71 6.85 3.26
N GLN A 12 19.27 6.91 4.47
CA GLN A 12 18.78 6.13 5.61
C GLN A 12 17.35 6.49 6.03
N GLN A 13 16.94 7.75 5.92
CA GLN A 13 15.61 8.21 6.28
C GLN A 13 14.59 7.72 5.24
N GLN A 14 14.94 7.78 3.96
CA GLN A 14 14.16 7.24 2.86
C GLN A 14 14.01 5.72 2.97
N ILE A 15 15.09 5.00 3.27
CA ILE A 15 15.06 3.54 3.51
C ILE A 15 14.07 3.19 4.62
N GLN A 16 14.11 3.91 5.76
CA GLN A 16 13.18 3.69 6.87
C GLN A 16 11.73 3.92 6.43
N ARG A 17 11.46 5.04 5.75
CA ARG A 17 10.12 5.38 5.26
C ARG A 17 9.59 4.34 4.26
N TYR A 18 10.39 3.93 3.29
CA TYR A 18 9.99 2.93 2.31
C TYR A 18 9.77 1.57 2.95
N THR A 19 10.61 1.20 3.92
CA THR A 19 10.43 -0.04 4.69
C THR A 19 9.10 -0.04 5.44
N GLU A 20 8.74 1.07 6.08
CA GLU A 20 7.45 1.24 6.74
C GLU A 20 6.28 1.09 5.76
N ILE A 21 6.29 1.83 4.65
CA ILE A 21 5.24 1.79 3.62
C ILE A 21 5.04 0.35 3.11
N ILE A 22 6.12 -0.32 2.71
CA ILE A 22 6.06 -1.68 2.16
C ILE A 22 5.56 -2.67 3.20
N ARG A 23 5.98 -2.52 4.47
CA ARG A 23 5.48 -3.36 5.55
C ARG A 23 3.96 -3.22 5.72
N VAL A 24 3.45 -2.00 5.76
CA VAL A 24 2.00 -1.77 5.90
C VAL A 24 1.24 -2.31 4.69
N LEU A 25 1.75 -2.10 3.47
CA LEU A 25 1.16 -2.65 2.25
C LEU A 25 1.04 -4.19 2.31
N LEU A 26 2.09 -4.86 2.76
CA LEU A 26 2.09 -6.31 2.91
C LEU A 26 1.16 -6.79 4.02
N GLU A 27 1.15 -6.12 5.18
CA GLU A 27 0.26 -6.47 6.30
C GLU A 27 -1.23 -6.33 5.94
N LYS A 28 -1.57 -5.42 5.02
CA LYS A 28 -2.95 -5.18 4.58
C LYS A 28 -3.37 -6.00 3.36
N GLY A 29 -2.48 -6.80 2.77
CA GLY A 29 -2.76 -7.49 1.50
C GLY A 29 -2.94 -6.53 0.32
N ALA A 30 -2.39 -5.32 0.45
CA ALA A 30 -2.58 -4.23 -0.52
C ALA A 30 -1.87 -4.48 -1.85
N LEU A 31 -0.97 -5.46 -1.89
CA LEU A 31 -0.24 -5.92 -3.08
C LEU A 31 -0.88 -7.14 -3.75
N ASP A 32 -1.85 -7.80 -3.10
CA ASP A 32 -2.50 -8.99 -3.64
C ASP A 32 -3.52 -8.62 -4.73
N GLY A 33 -4.07 -7.40 -4.65
CA GLY A 33 -4.93 -6.79 -5.65
C GLY A 33 -6.30 -7.44 -5.80
N VAL A 34 -7.28 -6.67 -6.30
CA VAL A 34 -8.56 -7.20 -6.79
C VAL A 34 -8.93 -6.52 -8.10
N ARG A 35 -9.72 -7.19 -8.94
CA ARG A 35 -10.18 -6.64 -10.22
C ARG A 35 -10.95 -5.34 -9.96
N SER A 36 -10.44 -4.22 -10.48
CA SER A 36 -11.00 -2.87 -10.35
C SER A 36 -10.93 -2.27 -8.93
N GLY A 37 -9.99 -2.74 -8.11
CA GLY A 37 -9.67 -2.15 -6.81
C GLY A 37 -8.50 -1.16 -6.86
N SER A 38 -8.47 -0.21 -5.94
CA SER A 38 -7.36 0.73 -5.77
C SER A 38 -6.74 0.62 -4.38
N THR A 39 -5.41 0.78 -4.30
CA THR A 39 -4.69 0.97 -3.04
C THR A 39 -4.28 2.42 -2.96
N ILE A 40 -4.71 3.12 -1.92
CA ILE A 40 -4.46 4.55 -1.72
C ILE A 40 -3.42 4.71 -0.61
N LEU A 41 -2.36 5.47 -0.88
CA LEU A 41 -1.36 5.86 0.10
C LEU A 41 -1.68 7.26 0.60
N HIS A 42 -1.80 7.41 1.91
CA HIS A 42 -2.07 8.69 2.55
C HIS A 42 -0.76 9.33 3.03
N PHE A 43 -0.59 10.61 2.71
CA PHE A 43 0.51 11.44 3.18
C PHE A 43 -0.05 12.74 3.77
N ASP A 44 0.65 13.32 4.75
CA ASP A 44 0.29 14.64 5.27
C ASP A 44 0.81 15.78 4.37
N ALA A 45 0.58 17.03 4.79
CA ALA A 45 1.01 18.22 4.05
C ALA A 45 2.54 18.35 3.91
N GLU A 46 3.31 17.65 4.75
CA GLU A 46 4.77 17.63 4.74
C GLU A 46 5.33 16.42 3.96
N GLY A 47 4.45 15.56 3.43
CA GLY A 47 4.83 14.35 2.70
C GLY A 47 5.24 13.18 3.61
N ILE A 48 4.87 13.21 4.89
CA ILE A 48 5.05 12.10 5.82
C ILE A 48 3.96 11.06 5.56
N PHE A 49 4.37 9.79 5.52
CA PHE A 49 3.45 8.68 5.31
C PHE A 49 2.52 8.50 6.51
N MET A 50 1.21 8.48 6.26
CA MET A 50 0.18 8.39 7.28
C MET A 50 -0.53 7.03 7.30
N GLY A 51 -0.58 6.31 6.17
CA GLY A 51 -1.17 4.99 6.11
C GLY A 51 -1.63 4.55 4.74
N VAL A 52 -2.33 3.40 4.71
CA VAL A 52 -2.86 2.77 3.50
C VAL A 52 -4.38 2.60 3.65
N GLU A 53 -5.11 2.93 2.58
CA GLU A 53 -6.53 2.63 2.41
C GLU A 53 -6.72 1.69 1.22
N LEU A 54 -7.59 0.70 1.39
CA LEU A 54 -7.95 -0.26 0.34
C LEU A 54 -9.33 0.10 -0.19
N ASP A 55 -9.40 0.68 -1.38
CA ASP A 55 -10.65 0.97 -2.09
C ASP A 55 -11.01 -0.21 -2.99
N TYR A 56 -11.49 -1.27 -2.35
CA TYR A 56 -11.94 -2.48 -3.02
C TYR A 56 -13.45 -2.62 -2.86
N TRP A 57 -14.16 -2.74 -3.98
CA TRP A 57 -15.56 -3.18 -4.02
C TRP A 57 -15.60 -4.65 -4.45
N PRO A 58 -15.24 -5.63 -3.59
CA PRO A 58 -14.90 -6.99 -4.00
C PRO A 58 -16.06 -7.76 -4.64
N TRP A 59 -17.30 -7.30 -4.49
CA TRP A 59 -18.46 -7.89 -5.12
C TRP A 59 -19.53 -6.84 -5.42
N LYS A 60 -19.86 -6.66 -6.70
CA LYS A 60 -21.06 -5.93 -7.13
C LYS A 60 -21.91 -6.88 -7.95
N ARG A 61 -23.13 -7.17 -7.48
CA ARG A 61 -24.10 -7.99 -8.23
C ARG A 61 -24.31 -7.33 -9.58
N ARG A 62 -23.91 -7.98 -10.69
CA ARG A 62 -24.29 -7.51 -12.02
C ARG A 62 -25.80 -7.62 -12.10
N LYS A 63 -26.52 -6.49 -12.17
CA LYS A 63 -27.91 -6.52 -12.66
C LYS A 63 -27.82 -6.90 -14.13
N HIS A 64 -28.13 -8.16 -14.45
CA HIS A 64 -28.59 -8.48 -15.79
C HIS A 64 -29.86 -7.65 -15.97
N THR A 65 -29.76 -6.63 -16.83
CA THR A 65 -30.89 -5.86 -17.33
C THR A 65 -31.02 -6.22 -18.80
#